data_AF-K1TZQ7-F1
#
_entry.id   AF-K1TZQ7-F1
#
_cell.length_a   1.000
_cell.length_b   1.000
_cell.length_c   1.000
_cell.angle_alpha   90.00
_cell.angle_beta   90.00
_cell.angle_gamma   90.00
#
_symmetry.space_group_name_H-M   'P 1'
#
loop_
_entity.id
_entity.type
_entity.pdbx_description
1 polymer ?
#
loop_
_entity_poly.entity_id
_entity_poly.type
_entity_poly.pdbx_seq_one_letter_code
_entity_poly.pdbx_strand_id
1 'polypeptide(L)' 'MKFFAINGSHRKDGNTAQLLEKALEGIKSVCSDAEIESVNLYDVP' A
#
# COMPACT_ATOMS: atom_id res chain seq x y z
N MET A 1 4.06 -0.06 -14.64
CA MET A 1 4.70 -0.99 -13.68
C MET A 1 3.74 -1.22 -12.51
N LYS A 2 3.72 -2.42 -11.92
CA LYS A 2 2.81 -2.72 -10.79
C LYS A 2 3.56 -2.69 -9.45
N PHE A 3 2.99 -1.99 -8.47
CA PHE A 3 3.54 -1.83 -7.12
C PHE A 3 2.56 -2.35 -6.08
N PHE A 4 3.08 -3.05 -5.07
CA PHE A 4 2.31 -3.59 -3.97
C PHE A 4 2.76 -2.96 -2.65
N ALA A 5 1.80 -2.53 -1.84
CA ALA A 5 2.02 -2.18 -0.46
C ALA A 5 1.47 -3.29 0.44
N ILE A 6 2.35 -4.03 1.10
CA ILE A 6 1.96 -5.15 1.98
C ILE A 6 1.98 -4.67 3.42
N ASN A 7 0.79 -4.53 4.02
CA ASN A 7 0.65 -4.21 5.43
C ASN A 7 0.79 -5.47 6.30
N GLY A 8 1.95 -5.62 6.94
CA GLY A 8 2.23 -6.68 7.92
C GLY A 8 1.80 -6.37 9.35
N SER A 9 1.22 -5.19 9.62
CA SER A 9 0.68 -4.84 10.93
C SER A 9 -0.69 -5.46 11.14
N HIS A 10 -0.92 -6.06 12.31
CA HIS A 10 -2.25 -6.58 12.69
C HIS A 10 -3.32 -5.48 12.73
N ARG A 11 -2.91 -4.22 12.94
CA ARG A 11 -3.78 -3.05 12.85
C ARG A 11 -3.98 -2.67 11.38
N LYS A 12 -5.22 -2.79 10.90
CA LYS A 12 -5.60 -2.52 9.51
C LYS A 12 -5.40 -1.05 9.09
N ASP A 13 -5.71 -0.12 9.98
CA ASP A 13 -5.70 1.33 9.68
C ASP A 13 -4.68 2.11 10.53
N GLY A 14 -3.71 1.39 11.12
CA GLY A 14 -2.67 1.99 11.94
C GLY A 14 -1.60 2.73 11.15
N ASN A 15 -0.57 3.21 11.83
CA ASN A 15 0.51 4.01 11.23
C ASN A 15 1.18 3.33 10.03
N THR A 16 1.35 2.00 10.06
CA THR A 16 1.91 1.25 8.93
C THR A 16 1.03 1.34 7.70
N ALA A 17 -0.30 1.24 7.85
CA ALA A 17 -1.24 1.36 6.73
C ALA A 17 -1.21 2.76 6.13
N GLN A 18 -1.25 3.80 6.98
CA GLN A 18 -1.20 5.19 6.54
C GLN A 18 0.12 5.52 5.84
N LEU A 19 1.25 5.01 6.35
CA LEU A 19 2.56 5.18 5.71
C LEU A 19 2.58 4.56 4.32
N LEU A 20 2.06 3.33 4.20
CA LEU A 20 1.99 2.59 2.95
C LEU A 20 1.07 3.29 1.92
N GLU A 21 -0.06 3.81 2.36
CA GLU A 21 -0.96 4.61 1.53
C GLU A 21 -0.26 5.85 0.98
N LYS A 22 0.43 6.61 1.83
CA LYS A 22 1.22 7.78 1.39
C LYS A 22 2.35 7.42 0.44
N ALA A 23 2.98 6.26 0.59
CA ALA A 23 3.97 5.78 -0.36
C ALA A 23 3.36 5.51 -1.75
N LEU A 24 2.17 4.89 -1.81
CA LEU A 24 1.45 4.66 -3.06
C LEU A 24 1.00 5.96 -3.74
N GLU A 25 0.50 6.93 -2.96
CA GLU A 25 0.20 8.28 -3.47
C GLU A 25 1.44 8.93 -4.09
N GLY A 26 2.59 8.82 -3.42
CA GLY A 26 3.87 9.30 -3.92
C GLY A 26 4.27 8.66 -5.26
N ILE A 27 4.12 7.33 -5.38
CA ILE A 27 4.38 6.61 -6.63
C ILE A 27 3.48 7.13 -7.77
N LYS A 28 2.18 7.28 -7.51
CA LYS A 28 1.23 7.81 -8.50
C LYS A 28 1.54 9.23 -8.93
N SER A 29 2.15 10.05 -8.07
CA SER A 29 2.53 11.42 -8.40
C SER A 29 3.68 11.51 -9.43
N VAL A 30 4.57 10.51 -9.47
CA VAL A 30 5.74 10.48 -10.38
C VAL A 30 5.56 9.53 -11.56
N CYS A 31 4.69 8.53 -11.43
CA CYS A 31 4.37 7.52 -12.44
C CYS A 31 2.84 7.36 -12.46
N SER A 32 2.15 8.21 -13.21
CA SER A 32 0.68 8.28 -13.22
C SER A 32 0.01 7.00 -13.73
N ASP A 33 0.69 6.29 -14.62
CA ASP A 33 0.30 5.01 -15.21
C ASP A 33 0.69 3.79 -14.35
N ALA A 34 1.33 3.98 -13.19
CA ALA A 34 1.64 2.89 -12.28
C ALA A 34 0.36 2.17 -11.81
N GLU A 35 0.33 0.85 -11.87
CA GLU A 35 -0.71 0.07 -11.17
C GLU A 35 -0.30 -0.05 -9.71
N ILE A 36 -1.22 0.23 -8.78
CA ILE A 36 -0.96 0.16 -7.35
C ILE A 36 -1.98 -0.77 -6.68
N GLU A 37 -1.52 -1.54 -5.70
CA GLU A 37 -2.37 -2.44 -4.93
C GLU A 37 -1.94 -2.44 -3.46
N SER A 38 -2.90 -2.34 -2.55
CA SER A 38 -2.67 -2.45 -1.11
C SER A 38 -3.18 -3.81 -0.65
N VAL A 39 -2.34 -4.56 0.05
CA VAL A 39 -2.63 -5.90 0.56
C VAL A 39 -2.43 -5.90 2.06
N ASN A 40 -3.44 -6.31 2.81
CA ASN A 40 -3.29 -6.58 4.23
C ASN A 40 -2.98 -8.06 4.44
N LEU A 41 -1.85 -8.37 5.09
CA LEU A 41 -1.39 -9.75 5.25
C LEU A 41 -2.38 -10.61 6.06
N TYR A 42 -3.15 -10.00 6.96
CA TYR A 42 -4.13 -10.70 7.80
C TYR A 42 -5.46 -10.97 7.10
N ASP A 43 -5.65 -10.42 5.89
CA ASP A 43 -6.80 -10.73 5.03
C ASP A 43 -6.52 -11.90 4.09
N VAL A 44 -5.28 -12.39 4.06
CA VAL A 44 -4.88 -13.58 3.31
C VAL A 44 -5.17 -14.83 4.16
N PRO A 45 -5.89 -15.83 3.62
CA PRO A 45 -6.23 -17.08 4.33
C PRO A 45 -5.02 -17.85 4.88
#